data_AF-A0AAX6DWB8-F1
#
_entry.id   AF-A0AAX6DWB8-F1
#
_cell.length_a   1.000
_cell.length_b   1.000
_cell.length_c   1.000
_cell.angle_alpha   90.00
_cell.angle_beta   90.00
_cell.angle_gamma   90.00
#
_symmetry.space_group_name_H-M   'P 1'
#
loop_
_entity.id
_entity.type
_entity.pdbx_description
1 polymer ?
#
loop_
_entity_poly.entity_id
_entity_poly.type
_entity_poly.pdbx_seq_one_letter_code
_entity_poly.pdbx_strand_id
1 'polypeptide(L)'
;MTADARSLVHQARNEAAEFRFKWGYEMPVDVLAKWIADKSQIYTQHAYMRPLGVAAMILGIDDENGPQLFKCDPAGHFFGHKATSAGLKEQEAINFLEKKMKNDPAFSYDETVQTAISALQSVLQEDFKATEIEVGVVRKDDPGFKVLSTEEIDEHLTAISERD
;
A
#
# COMPACT_ATOMS: atom_id res chain seq x y z
N MET A 1 -12.12 3.23 13.65
CA MET A 1 -11.52 3.12 12.29
C MET A 1 -11.29 1.67 11.85
N THR A 2 -10.83 0.77 12.72
CA THR A 2 -10.57 -0.65 12.37
C THR A 2 -11.78 -1.41 11.80
N ALA A 3 -13.01 -1.09 12.23
CA ALA A 3 -14.23 -1.73 11.72
C ALA A 3 -14.48 -1.42 10.23
N ASP A 4 -14.35 -0.15 9.82
CA ASP A 4 -14.51 0.27 8.42
C ASP A 4 -13.46 -0.39 7.53
N ALA A 5 -12.21 -0.48 8.01
CA ALA A 5 -11.13 -1.15 7.29
C ALA A 5 -11.42 -2.64 7.07
N ARG A 6 -11.85 -3.35 8.12
CA ARG A 6 -12.22 -4.78 8.01
C ARG A 6 -13.41 -5.00 7.08
N SER A 7 -14.41 -4.11 7.13
CA SER A 7 -15.56 -4.15 6.25
C SER A 7 -15.16 -3.96 4.78
N LEU A 8 -14.30 -2.96 4.50
CA LEU A 8 -13.81 -2.70 3.15
C LEU A 8 -13.00 -3.88 2.62
N VAL A 9 -12.07 -4.42 3.42
CA VAL A 9 -11.23 -5.58 3.04
C VAL A 9 -12.09 -6.81 2.75
N HIS A 10 -13.12 -7.09 3.58
CA HIS A 10 -14.02 -8.21 3.32
C HIS A 10 -14.77 -8.04 1.99
N GLN A 11 -15.29 -6.85 1.73
CA GLN A 11 -16.02 -6.58 0.49
C GLN A 11 -15.10 -6.62 -0.73
N ALA A 12 -13.87 -6.10 -0.63
CA ALA A 12 -12.85 -6.16 -1.67
C ALA A 12 -12.46 -7.62 -2.01
N ARG A 13 -12.33 -8.49 -1.00
CA ARG A 13 -12.08 -9.92 -1.22
C ARG A 13 -13.23 -10.61 -1.96
N ASN A 14 -14.47 -10.27 -1.60
CA ASN A 14 -15.64 -10.83 -2.28
C ASN A 14 -15.70 -10.38 -3.74
N GLU A 15 -15.44 -9.10 -4.01
CA GLU A 15 -15.38 -8.59 -5.39
C GLU A 15 -14.26 -9.27 -6.19
N ALA A 16 -13.05 -9.39 -5.64
CA ALA A 16 -11.95 -10.05 -6.34
C ALA A 16 -12.27 -11.51 -6.68
N ALA A 17 -12.92 -12.24 -5.76
CA ALA A 17 -13.37 -13.61 -6.00
C ALA A 17 -14.47 -13.69 -7.05
N GLU A 18 -15.44 -12.77 -7.02
CA GLU A 18 -16.52 -12.69 -8.02
C GLU A 18 -15.98 -12.34 -9.41
N PHE A 19 -15.05 -11.39 -9.48
CA PHE A 19 -14.36 -11.02 -10.71
C PHE A 19 -13.67 -12.24 -11.32
N ARG A 20 -12.87 -12.96 -10.53
CA ARG A 20 -12.17 -14.17 -10.98
C ARG A 20 -13.14 -15.25 -11.45
N PHE A 21 -14.24 -15.45 -10.73
CA PHE A 21 -15.28 -16.41 -11.12
C PHE A 21 -15.93 -16.04 -12.47
N LYS A 22 -16.22 -14.75 -12.68
CA LYS A 22 -16.91 -14.25 -13.87
C LYS A 22 -16.03 -14.21 -15.11
N TRP A 23 -14.77 -13.81 -14.95
CA TRP A 23 -13.88 -13.51 -16.08
C TRP A 23 -12.79 -14.56 -16.30
N GLY A 24 -12.52 -15.42 -15.32
CA GLY A 24 -11.56 -16.53 -15.43
C GLY A 24 -10.09 -16.16 -15.22
N TYR A 25 -9.78 -14.93 -14.81
CA TYR A 25 -8.42 -14.48 -14.49
C TYR A 25 -8.41 -13.61 -13.21
N GLU A 26 -7.23 -13.39 -12.62
CA GLU A 26 -7.10 -12.60 -11.40
C GLU A 26 -7.45 -11.13 -11.64
N MET A 27 -8.09 -10.49 -10.64
CA MET A 27 -8.52 -9.10 -10.77
C MET A 27 -7.30 -8.16 -10.79
N PRO A 28 -7.14 -7.31 -11.84
CA PRO A 28 -6.04 -6.35 -11.88
C PRO A 28 -6.12 -5.32 -10.76
N VAL A 29 -4.95 -4.83 -10.33
CA VAL A 29 -4.82 -3.93 -9.17
C VAL A 29 -5.56 -2.61 -9.38
N ASP A 30 -5.47 -2.05 -10.58
CA ASP A 30 -6.15 -0.81 -10.99
C ASP A 30 -7.67 -0.98 -11.02
N VAL A 31 -8.16 -2.14 -11.48
CA VAL A 31 -9.59 -2.47 -11.50
C VAL A 31 -10.14 -2.59 -10.07
N LEU A 32 -9.39 -3.22 -9.16
CA LEU A 32 -9.76 -3.29 -7.75
C LEU A 32 -9.75 -1.91 -7.08
N ALA A 33 -8.75 -1.09 -7.37
CA ALA A 33 -8.67 0.29 -6.88
C ALA A 33 -9.85 1.13 -7.36
N LYS A 34 -10.19 1.05 -8.66
CA LYS A 34 -11.36 1.71 -9.22
C LYS A 34 -12.65 1.26 -8.54
N TRP A 35 -12.83 -0.04 -8.33
CA TRP A 35 -14.02 -0.55 -7.64
C TRP A 35 -14.14 -0.03 -6.21
N ILE A 36 -13.03 0.03 -5.47
CA ILE A 36 -13.00 0.61 -4.12
C ILE A 36 -13.41 2.10 -4.17
N ALA A 37 -12.90 2.85 -5.14
CA ALA A 37 -13.20 4.26 -5.32
C ALA A 37 -14.67 4.51 -5.68
N ASP A 38 -15.20 3.77 -6.65
CA ASP A 38 -16.62 3.83 -7.05
C ASP A 38 -17.53 3.53 -5.86
N LYS A 39 -17.17 2.55 -5.02
CA LYS A 39 -17.89 2.23 -3.79
C LYS A 39 -17.84 3.37 -2.78
N SER A 40 -16.68 3.96 -2.54
CA SER A 40 -16.54 5.12 -1.66
C SER A 40 -17.39 6.30 -2.16
N GLN A 41 -17.42 6.53 -3.47
CA GLN A 41 -18.19 7.58 -4.11
C GLN A 41 -19.71 7.42 -3.87
N ILE A 42 -20.24 6.20 -3.92
CA ILE A 42 -21.66 5.93 -3.59
C ILE A 42 -21.98 6.43 -2.17
N TYR A 43 -21.08 6.23 -1.20
CA TYR A 43 -21.28 6.72 0.16
C TYR A 43 -21.19 8.25 0.30
N THR A 44 -20.60 8.98 -0.66
CA THR A 44 -20.57 10.44 -0.65
C THR A 44 -21.83 11.06 -1.27
N GLN A 45 -22.51 10.33 -2.17
CA GLN A 45 -23.72 10.82 -2.83
C GLN A 45 -25.01 10.52 -2.06
N HIS A 46 -25.05 9.42 -1.31
CA HIS A 46 -26.27 9.00 -0.61
C HIS A 46 -26.31 9.47 0.86
N ALA A 47 -27.19 10.43 1.15
CA ALA A 47 -27.32 11.06 2.48
C ALA A 47 -27.72 10.12 3.63
N TYR A 48 -28.22 8.90 3.36
CA TYR A 48 -28.59 7.94 4.40
C TYR A 48 -27.41 7.07 4.86
N MET A 49 -26.26 7.16 4.20
CA MET A 49 -25.03 6.45 4.56
C MET A 49 -23.93 7.45 4.90
N ARG A 50 -22.94 7.00 5.67
CA ARG A 50 -21.71 7.76 5.89
C ARG A 50 -20.57 7.18 5.03
N PRO A 51 -19.63 7.99 4.54
CA PRO A 51 -18.38 7.50 3.97
C PRO A 51 -17.61 6.60 4.96
N LEU A 52 -16.86 5.64 4.40
CA LEU A 52 -15.93 4.82 5.16
C LEU A 52 -14.72 5.68 5.54
N GLY A 53 -14.41 5.78 6.83
CA GLY A 53 -13.33 6.63 7.32
C GLY A 53 -11.95 6.01 7.18
N VAL A 54 -11.62 5.48 5.99
CA VAL A 54 -10.38 4.75 5.70
C VAL A 54 -9.81 5.14 4.35
N ALA A 55 -8.49 5.32 4.30
CA ALA A 55 -7.74 5.31 3.04
C ALA A 55 -7.22 3.89 2.82
N ALA A 56 -7.34 3.38 1.59
CA ALA A 56 -6.85 2.06 1.21
C ALA A 56 -5.63 2.21 0.30
N MET A 57 -4.57 1.48 0.60
CA MET A 57 -3.44 1.29 -0.32
C MET A 57 -3.51 -0.14 -0.85
N ILE A 58 -3.53 -0.29 -2.17
CA ILE A 58 -3.58 -1.59 -2.85
C ILE A 58 -2.32 -1.72 -3.67
N LEU A 59 -1.63 -2.84 -3.52
CA LEU A 59 -0.39 -3.15 -4.23
C LEU A 59 -0.45 -4.57 -4.78
N GLY A 60 0.23 -4.79 -5.90
CA GLY A 60 0.28 -6.10 -6.55
C GLY A 60 1.19 -6.06 -7.78
N ILE A 61 1.37 -7.23 -8.39
CA ILE A 61 2.07 -7.36 -9.67
C ILE A 61 1.02 -7.55 -10.75
N ASP A 62 1.01 -6.64 -11.72
CA ASP A 62 0.23 -6.76 -12.94
C ASP A 62 1.08 -7.42 -14.03
N ASP A 63 0.46 -8.30 -14.82
CA ASP A 63 1.16 -9.09 -15.85
C ASP A 63 1.71 -8.21 -16.99
N GLU A 64 1.03 -7.10 -17.31
CA GLU A 64 1.41 -6.18 -18.39
C GLU A 64 2.23 -5.00 -17.87
N ASN A 65 1.80 -4.41 -16.75
CA ASN A 65 2.34 -3.16 -16.24
C ASN A 65 3.35 -3.35 -15.08
N GLY A 66 3.59 -4.58 -14.63
CA GLY A 66 4.52 -4.88 -13.55
C GLY A 66 4.01 -4.43 -12.16
N PRO A 67 4.89 -4.07 -11.23
CA PRO A 67 4.48 -3.63 -9.89
C PRO A 67 3.57 -2.40 -9.94
N GLN A 68 2.41 -2.50 -9.31
CA GLN A 68 1.40 -1.45 -9.22
C GLN A 68 1.11 -1.10 -7.76
N LEU A 69 0.92 0.19 -7.49
CA LEU A 69 0.53 0.71 -6.19
C LEU A 69 -0.53 1.80 -6.39
N PHE A 70 -1.70 1.61 -5.79
CA PHE A 70 -2.82 2.54 -5.84
C PHE A 70 -3.20 2.98 -4.43
N LYS A 71 -3.59 4.25 -4.30
CA LYS A 71 -4.18 4.79 -3.08
C LYS A 71 -5.60 5.26 -3.38
N CYS A 72 -6.55 4.83 -2.55
CA CYS A 72 -7.95 5.23 -2.62
C CYS A 72 -8.35 6.00 -1.36
N ASP A 73 -9.01 7.14 -1.51
CA ASP A 73 -9.49 7.97 -0.41
C ASP A 73 -11.01 7.77 -0.12
N PRO A 74 -11.51 8.22 1.05
CA PRO A 74 -12.93 8.19 1.36
C PRO A 74 -13.84 9.00 0.42
N ALA A 75 -13.29 9.93 -0.36
CA ALA A 75 -14.05 10.75 -1.30
C ALA A 75 -14.32 10.03 -2.63
N GLY A 76 -13.65 8.89 -2.86
CA GLY A 76 -13.75 8.12 -4.10
C GLY A 76 -12.72 8.53 -5.15
N HIS A 77 -11.62 9.19 -4.76
CA HIS A 77 -10.47 9.33 -5.63
C HIS A 77 -9.56 8.11 -5.51
N PHE A 78 -9.02 7.67 -6.65
CA PHE A 78 -7.94 6.70 -6.71
C PHE A 78 -6.89 7.13 -7.71
N PHE A 79 -5.62 6.96 -7.36
CA PHE A 79 -4.49 7.26 -8.23
C PHE A 79 -3.39 6.21 -8.08
N GLY A 80 -2.69 5.95 -9.17
CA GLY A 80 -1.47 5.14 -9.17
C GLY A 80 -0.29 5.97 -8.64
N HIS A 81 0.56 5.35 -7.84
CA HIS A 81 1.70 5.99 -7.18
C HIS A 81 2.96 5.15 -7.37
N LYS A 82 4.11 5.83 -7.51
CA LYS A 82 5.43 5.17 -7.40
C LYS A 82 5.80 4.90 -5.94
N ALA A 83 5.47 5.84 -5.07
CA ALA A 83 5.56 5.73 -3.62
C ALA A 83 4.47 6.63 -3.01
N THR A 84 3.87 6.22 -1.90
CA THR A 84 2.85 7.00 -1.20
C THR A 84 2.79 6.61 0.27
N SER A 85 2.12 7.42 1.07
CA SER A 85 1.91 7.19 2.51
C SER A 85 0.46 7.53 2.85
N ALA A 86 -0.04 7.04 4.00
CA ALA A 86 -1.35 7.39 4.51
C ALA A 86 -1.32 7.45 6.04
N GLY A 87 -2.09 8.39 6.61
CA GLY A 87 -2.27 8.50 8.06
C GLY A 87 -1.62 9.76 8.65
N LEU A 88 -1.24 9.69 9.92
CA LEU A 88 -0.60 10.80 10.60
C LEU A 88 0.79 11.05 9.98
N LYS A 89 1.14 12.32 9.77
CA LYS A 89 2.38 12.76 9.12
C LYS A 89 2.54 12.32 7.64
N GLU A 90 1.42 12.13 6.94
CA GLU A 90 1.42 11.78 5.52
C GLU A 90 2.23 12.78 4.67
N GLN A 91 2.05 14.09 4.89
CA GLN A 91 2.73 15.11 4.09
C GLN A 91 4.25 15.04 4.24
N GLU A 92 4.74 14.83 5.46
CA GLU A 92 6.16 14.70 5.77
C GLU A 92 6.75 13.44 5.13
N ALA A 93 6.00 12.32 5.16
CA ALA A 93 6.40 11.08 4.48
C ALA A 93 6.44 11.24 2.96
N ILE A 94 5.45 11.90 2.36
CA ILE A 94 5.45 12.22 0.93
C ILE A 94 6.67 13.07 0.57
N ASN A 95 6.96 14.12 1.34
CA ASN A 95 8.13 14.98 1.10
C ASN A 95 9.46 14.21 1.18
N PHE A 96 9.56 13.21 2.06
CA PHE A 96 10.74 12.33 2.13
C PHE A 96 10.83 11.43 0.88
N LEU A 97 9.71 10.79 0.51
CA LEU A 97 9.64 9.90 -0.64
C LEU A 97 9.89 10.64 -1.96
N GLU A 98 9.39 11.86 -2.13
CA GLU A 98 9.65 12.70 -3.32
C GLU A 98 11.15 12.98 -3.51
N LYS A 99 11.89 13.21 -2.41
CA LYS A 99 13.34 13.39 -2.47
C LYS A 99 14.06 12.11 -2.88
N LYS A 100 13.63 10.96 -2.33
CA LYS A 100 14.22 9.65 -2.64
C LYS A 100 13.89 9.18 -4.07
N MET A 101 12.70 9.49 -4.56
CA MET A 101 12.23 9.16 -5.90
C MET A 101 12.64 10.19 -6.97
N LYS A 102 13.47 11.19 -6.60
CA LYS A 102 13.94 12.20 -7.54
C LYS A 102 14.72 11.54 -8.67
N ASN A 103 14.37 11.89 -9.92
CA ASN A 103 14.92 11.32 -11.16
C ASN A 103 14.55 9.85 -11.42
N ASP A 104 13.55 9.31 -10.73
CA ASP A 104 13.02 7.97 -10.98
C ASP A 104 14.07 6.85 -10.90
N PRO A 105 14.74 6.68 -9.74
CA PRO A 105 15.77 5.66 -9.59
C PRO A 105 15.16 4.26 -9.67
N ALA A 106 15.91 3.32 -10.23
CA ALA A 106 15.59 1.90 -10.17
C ALA A 106 16.14 1.32 -8.86
N PHE A 107 15.27 1.05 -7.90
CA PHE A 107 15.66 0.40 -6.64
C PHE A 107 15.75 -1.12 -6.77
N SER A 108 16.70 -1.70 -6.04
CA SER A 108 16.64 -3.13 -5.75
C SER A 108 15.49 -3.46 -4.79
N TYR A 109 15.23 -4.75 -4.59
CA TYR A 109 14.28 -5.23 -3.59
C TYR A 109 14.61 -4.67 -2.19
N ASP A 110 15.86 -4.83 -1.75
CA ASP A 110 16.30 -4.39 -0.43
C ASP A 110 16.23 -2.86 -0.30
N GLU A 111 16.63 -2.13 -1.34
CA GLU A 111 16.56 -0.66 -1.33
C GLU A 111 15.13 -0.14 -1.27
N THR A 112 14.17 -0.85 -1.87
CA THR A 112 12.74 -0.50 -1.82
C THR A 112 12.21 -0.67 -0.40
N VAL A 113 12.49 -1.83 0.23
CA VAL A 113 12.08 -2.12 1.61
C VAL A 113 12.73 -1.13 2.58
N GLN A 114 14.04 -0.93 2.47
CA GLN A 114 14.79 -0.01 3.31
C GLN A 114 14.31 1.43 3.15
N THR A 115 14.01 1.88 1.92
CA THR A 115 13.49 3.23 1.68
C THR A 115 12.14 3.45 2.37
N ALA A 116 11.26 2.46 2.37
CA ALA A 116 9.98 2.53 3.06
C ALA A 116 10.14 2.61 4.59
N ILE A 117 11.03 1.79 5.16
CA ILE A 117 11.34 1.79 6.60
C ILE A 117 11.99 3.12 7.00
N SER A 118 13.00 3.58 6.27
CA SER A 118 13.67 4.87 6.54
C SER A 118 12.73 6.06 6.41
N ALA A 119 11.74 6.01 5.51
CA ALA A 119 10.72 7.06 5.42
C ALA A 119 9.90 7.15 6.72
N LEU A 120 9.50 6.01 7.29
CA LEU A 120 8.80 5.97 8.58
C LEU A 120 9.70 6.42 9.74
N GLN A 121 10.94 5.92 9.83
CA GLN A 121 11.89 6.31 10.89
C GLN A 121 12.18 7.82 10.85
N SER A 122 12.41 8.37 9.66
CA SER A 122 12.70 9.81 9.49
C SER A 122 11.54 10.69 9.92
N VAL A 123 10.31 10.29 9.60
CA VAL A 123 9.09 11.05 9.90
C VAL A 123 8.67 10.92 11.36
N LEU A 124 8.87 9.74 11.96
CA LEU A 124 8.58 9.50 13.38
C LEU A 124 9.72 9.93 14.31
N GLN A 125 10.93 10.14 13.78
CA GLN A 125 12.15 10.46 14.53
C GLN A 125 12.47 9.38 15.56
N GLU A 126 12.28 8.13 15.18
CA GLU A 126 12.41 6.96 16.03
C GLU A 126 13.01 5.79 15.24
N ASP A 127 13.93 5.07 15.87
CA ASP A 127 14.43 3.80 15.37
C ASP A 127 13.51 2.69 15.84
N PHE A 128 13.10 1.81 14.92
CA PHE A 128 12.19 0.71 15.25
C PHE A 128 12.95 -0.53 15.67
N LYS A 129 12.32 -1.28 16.58
CA LYS A 129 12.57 -2.72 16.71
C LYS A 129 11.75 -3.46 15.65
N ALA A 130 12.22 -4.64 15.24
CA ALA A 130 11.50 -5.48 14.29
C ALA A 130 10.05 -5.83 14.74
N THR A 131 9.76 -5.80 16.05
CA THR A 131 8.43 -6.05 16.61
C THR A 131 7.46 -4.86 16.56
N GLU A 132 7.94 -3.67 16.19
CA GLU A 132 7.15 -2.43 16.21
C GLU A 132 6.56 -2.08 14.84
N ILE A 133 7.01 -2.77 13.79
CA ILE A 133 6.55 -2.60 12.41
C ILE A 133 6.21 -3.94 11.76
N GLU A 134 5.32 -3.91 10.78
CA GLU A 134 5.01 -5.04 9.91
C GLU A 134 5.26 -4.62 8.46
N VAL A 135 5.91 -5.48 7.67
CA VAL A 135 6.26 -5.20 6.28
C VAL A 135 5.64 -6.25 5.36
N GLY A 136 4.80 -5.80 4.43
CA GLY A 136 4.21 -6.64 3.38
C GLY A 136 4.87 -6.36 2.03
N VAL A 137 5.25 -7.40 1.30
CA VAL A 137 5.91 -7.31 0.00
C VAL A 137 5.20 -8.15 -1.05
N VAL A 138 5.29 -7.70 -2.30
CA VAL A 138 4.94 -8.46 -3.52
C VAL A 138 6.11 -8.32 -4.48
N ARG A 139 6.46 -9.38 -5.19
CA ARG A 139 7.62 -9.37 -6.09
C ARG A 139 7.27 -10.01 -7.42
N LYS A 140 7.96 -9.62 -8.50
CA LYS A 140 7.64 -10.14 -9.83
C LYS A 140 7.96 -11.63 -9.99
N ASP A 141 9.01 -12.09 -9.33
CA ASP A 141 9.45 -13.49 -9.28
C ASP A 141 8.57 -14.36 -8.36
N ASP A 142 7.95 -13.75 -7.36
CA ASP A 142 7.03 -14.38 -6.41
C ASP A 142 5.84 -13.43 -6.16
N PRO A 143 4.81 -13.46 -7.05
CA PRO A 143 3.71 -12.48 -7.05
C PRO A 143 2.75 -12.64 -5.87
N GLY A 144 2.94 -13.64 -5.01
CA GLY A 144 2.21 -13.79 -3.77
C GLY A 144 2.53 -12.66 -2.78
N PHE A 145 1.50 -12.09 -2.15
CA PHE A 145 1.70 -11.18 -1.03
C PHE A 145 2.30 -11.94 0.16
N LYS A 146 3.48 -11.49 0.61
CA LYS A 146 4.20 -12.05 1.75
C LYS A 146 4.35 -10.99 2.84
N VAL A 147 4.04 -11.35 4.07
CA VAL A 147 4.42 -10.56 5.25
C VAL A 147 5.78 -11.05 5.72
N LEU A 148 6.73 -10.13 5.89
CA LEU A 148 8.08 -10.46 6.36
C LEU A 148 8.05 -10.89 7.83
N SER A 149 8.92 -11.84 8.15
CA SER A 149 9.18 -12.25 9.53
C SER A 149 9.96 -11.18 10.30
N THR A 150 9.94 -11.27 11.63
CA THR A 150 10.71 -10.36 12.50
C THR A 150 12.20 -10.44 12.22
N GLU A 151 12.71 -11.63 11.87
CA GLU A 151 14.11 -11.85 11.51
C GLU A 151 14.48 -11.13 10.22
N GLU A 152 13.66 -11.25 9.17
CA GLU A 152 13.86 -10.54 7.90
C GLU A 152 13.79 -9.01 8.07
N ILE A 153 12.89 -8.52 8.93
CA ILE A 153 12.80 -7.09 9.24
C ILE A 153 14.06 -6.61 9.98
N ASP A 154 14.58 -7.40 10.92
CA ASP A 154 15.79 -7.07 11.69
C ASP A 154 17.04 -6.98 10.79
N GLU A 155 17.15 -7.86 9.79
CA GLU A 155 18.20 -7.78 8.76
C GLU A 155 18.15 -6.45 8.00
N HIS A 156 16.95 -6.00 7.59
CA HIS A 156 16.79 -4.71 6.93
C HIS A 156 17.09 -3.53 7.85
N LEU A 157 16.66 -3.57 9.12
CA LEU A 157 16.95 -2.53 10.10
C LEU A 157 18.46 -2.40 10.36
N THR A 158 19.16 -3.53 10.52
CA THR A 158 20.63 -3.56 10.68
C THR A 158 21.32 -2.94 9.46
N ALA A 159 20.90 -3.31 8.26
CA ALA A 159 21.47 -2.77 7.02
C ALA A 159 21.21 -1.25 6.84
N ILE A 160 20.11 -0.72 7.38
CA ILE A 160 19.85 0.73 7.41
C ILE A 160 20.85 1.40 8.36
N SER A 161 21.02 0.87 9.57
CA SER A 161 21.94 1.43 10.57
C SER A 161 23.41 1.39 10.15
N GLU A 162 23.82 0.45 9.29
CA GLU A 162 25.19 0.39 8.75
C GLU A 162 25.44 1.37 7.59
N ARG A 163 24.39 1.89 6.95
CA ARG A 163 24.46 2.84 5.84
C ARG A 163 24.48 4.31 6.30
N ASP A 164 23.99 4.59 7.50
CA ASP A 164 23.98 5.91 8.15
C ASP A 164 25.33 6.23 8.83
#